data_AF-X1JBP9-F1
#
_entry.id   AF-X1JBP9-F1
#
_cell.length_a   1.000
_cell.length_b   1.000
_cell.length_c   1.000
_cell.angle_alpha   90.00
_cell.angle_beta   90.00
_cell.angle_gamma   90.00
#
_symmetry.space_group_name_H-M   'P 1'
#
loop_
_entity.id
_entity.type
_entity.pdbx_description
1 polymer ?
#
loop_
_entity_poly.entity_id
_entity_poly.type
_entity_poly.pdbx_seq_one_letter_code
_entity_poly.pdbx_strand_id
1 'polypeptide(L)' 'FMYNDQVLVGFAGATADAFSLFERLEGKLEKYNGSLPRAAVELAKDWRT' A
#
# COMPACT_ATOMS: atom_id res chain seq x y z
N PHE A 1 -7.09 7.62 1.90
CA PHE A 1 -6.46 8.07 0.64
C PHE A 1 -4.97 8.31 0.87
N MET A 2 -4.35 7.25 1.38
CA MET A 2 -2.92 7.10 1.60
C MET A 2 -2.32 8.15 2.53
N TYR A 3 -2.60 7.93 3.81
CA TYR A 3 -1.98 8.62 4.95
C TYR A 3 -2.08 10.15 4.89
N ASN A 4 -3.26 10.68 5.22
CA ASN A 4 -3.54 12.13 5.30
C ASN A 4 -3.17 12.90 4.01
N ASP A 5 -3.41 12.31 2.84
CA ASP A 5 -3.06 12.86 1.52
C ASP A 5 -1.56 13.18 1.35
N GLN A 6 -0.69 12.54 2.13
CA GLN A 6 0.76 12.74 2.07
C GLN A 6 1.46 11.76 1.14
N VAL A 7 0.77 10.71 0.67
CA VAL A 7 1.37 9.64 -0.12
C VAL A 7 0.62 9.48 -1.44
N LEU A 8 1.37 9.62 -2.53
CA LEU A 8 0.89 9.35 -3.89
C LEU A 8 1.36 7.95 -4.33
N VAL A 9 0.47 7.20 -4.98
CA VAL A 9 0.81 5.90 -5.58
C VAL A 9 0.29 5.80 -7.01
N GLY A 10 0.91 4.90 -7.76
CA GLY A 10 0.46 4.48 -9.08
C GLY A 10 0.64 2.97 -9.25
N PHE A 11 -0.22 2.38 -10.08
CA PHE A 11 -0.13 0.97 -10.45
C PHE A 11 -0.21 0.84 -11.97
N ALA A 12 0.64 0.00 -12.54
CA ALA A 12 0.63 -0.33 -13.95
C ALA A 12 0.07 -1.76 -14.13
N GLY A 13 -1.22 -1.87 -14.47
CA GLY A 13 -1.92 -3.14 -14.64
C GLY A 13 -3.43 -2.98 -14.63
N ALA A 14 -4.15 -4.09 -14.39
CA ALA A 14 -5.61 -4.07 -14.34
C ALA A 14 -6.12 -3.27 -13.13
N THR A 15 -7.20 -2.52 -13.33
CA THR A 15 -7.80 -1.66 -12.30
C THR A 15 -8.23 -2.44 -11.05
N ALA A 16 -8.71 -3.68 -11.21
CA ALA A 16 -9.13 -4.52 -10.08
C ALA A 16 -7.96 -4.88 -9.14
N ASP A 17 -6.80 -5.20 -9.72
CA ASP A 17 -5.58 -5.50 -8.96
C ASP A 17 -5.03 -4.24 -8.28
N ALA A 18 -5.15 -3.08 -8.94
CA ALA A 18 -4.76 -1.79 -8.39
C ALA A 18 -5.50 -1.47 -7.08
N PHE A 19 -6.84 -1.58 -7.10
CA PHE A 19 -7.64 -1.31 -5.90
C PHE A 19 -7.30 -2.26 -4.75
N SER A 20 -7.17 -3.55 -5.06
CA SER A 20 -6.79 -4.57 -4.07
C SER A 20 -5.42 -4.29 -3.42
N LEU A 21 -4.45 -3.83 -4.22
CA LEU A 21 -3.12 -3.43 -3.74
C LEU A 21 -3.16 -2.16 -2.88
N PHE A 22 -3.96 -1.18 -3.28
CA PHE A 22 -4.06 0.09 -2.58
C PHE A 22 -4.71 -0.07 -1.20
N GLU A 23 -5.78 -0.87 -1.09
CA GLU A 23 -6.40 -1.19 0.20
C GLU A 23 -5.42 -1.89 1.14
N ARG A 24 -4.65 -2.85 0.62
CA ARG A 24 -3.62 -3.55 1.41
C ARG A 24 -2.50 -2.60 1.85
N LEU A 25 -2.03 -1.72 0.97
CA LEU A 25 -1.00 -0.74 1.31
C LEU A 25 -1.48 0.24 2.37
N GLU A 26 -2.73 0.71 2.27
CA GLU A 26 -3.33 1.63 3.23
C GLU A 26 -3.42 1.01 4.63
N GLY A 27 -3.91 -0.23 4.74
CA GLY A 27 -3.93 -0.93 6.03
C GLY A 27 -2.54 -1.12 6.65
N LYS A 28 -1.50 -1.32 5.83
CA LYS A 28 -0.10 -1.37 6.32
C LYS A 28 0.39 0.01 6.76
N LEU A 29 0.08 1.07 6.01
CA LEU A 29 0.44 2.44 6.38
C LEU A 29 -0.18 2.85 7.72
N GLU A 30 -1.45 2.51 7.97
CA GLU A 30 -2.10 2.73 9.26
C GLU A 30 -1.39 1.94 10.38
N LYS A 31 -1.13 0.64 10.16
CA LYS A 31 -0.47 -0.24 11.13
C LYS A 31 0.92 0.23 11.54
N TYR A 32 1.65 0.88 10.64
CA TYR A 32 3.02 1.36 10.89
C TYR A 32 3.10 2.88 11.08
N ASN A 33 2.00 3.55 11.46
CA ASN A 33 1.95 4.99 11.72
C ASN A 33 2.56 5.82 10.58
N GLY A 34 2.21 5.50 9.33
CA GLY A 34 2.65 6.26 8.16
C GLY A 34 4.07 5.96 7.69
N SER A 35 4.75 4.96 8.26
CA SER A 35 6.08 4.55 7.81
C SER A 35 6.02 3.86 6.44
N LEU A 36 6.08 4.67 5.38
CA LEU A 36 5.98 4.21 3.99
C LEU A 36 7.00 3.12 3.61
N PRO A 37 8.31 3.22 3.97
CA PRO A 37 9.28 2.18 3.63
C PRO A 37 8.92 0.83 4.28
N ARG A 38 8.44 0.87 5.52
CA ARG A 38 8.07 -0.33 6.27
C ARG A 38 6.78 -0.94 5.71
N ALA A 39 5.76 -0.12 5.45
CA ALA A 39 4.52 -0.57 4.85
C ALA A 39 4.73 -1.21 3.47
N ALA A 40 5.58 -0.61 2.62
CA ALA A 40 5.91 -1.15 1.30
C ALA A 40 6.65 -2.50 1.37
N VAL A 41 7.65 -2.62 2.27
CA VAL A 41 8.38 -3.88 2.48
C VAL A 41 7.45 -4.99 2.96
N GLU A 42 6.55 -4.69 3.90
CA GLU A 42 5.64 -5.68 4.46
C GLU A 42 4.54 -6.07 3.47
N LEU A 43 4.03 -5.14 2.66
CA LEU A 43 3.15 -5.45 1.53
C LEU A 43 3.83 -6.39 0.53
N ALA A 44 5.10 -6.14 0.19
CA ALA A 44 5.86 -6.96 -0.75
C ALA A 44 6.16 -8.38 -0.21
N LYS A 45 6.31 -8.53 1.11
CA LYS A 45 6.42 -9.85 1.76
C LYS A 45 5.11 -10.62 1.72
N ASP A 46 4.01 -9.96 2.12
CA ASP A 46 2.66 -10.54 2.10
C ASP A 46 2.22 -10.93 0.68
N TRP A 47 2.66 -10.19 -0.34
CA TRP A 47 2.33 -10.50 -1.73
C TRP A 47 3.01 -11.78 -2.26
N ARG A 48 4.17 -12.15 -1.69
CA ARG A 48 4.95 -13.32 -2.12
C ARG A 48 4.59 -14.62 -1.41
N THR A 49 3.69 -14.58 -0.42
CA THR A 49 3.26 -15.74 0.38
C THR A 49 1.79 -16.02 0.12
#